data_AF-A0A3M1CDU1-F1
#
_entry.id   AF-A0A3M1CDU1-F1
#
_cell.length_a   1.000
_cell.length_b   1.000
_cell.length_c   1.000
_cell.angle_alpha   90.00
_cell.angle_beta   90.00
_cell.angle_gamma   90.00
#
_symmetry.space_group_name_H-M   'P 1'
#
loop_
_entity.id
_entity.type
_entity.pdbx_description
1 polymer ?
#
loop_
_entity_poly.entity_id
_entity_poly.type
_entity_poly.pdbx_seq_one_letter_code
_entity_poly.pdbx_strand_id
1 'polypeptide(L)'
;MKHLTLALIILSQTYLFSQDLDNKLMPKFLKAEDYFEAGNYLAAIPLYKEVQNKAPENKFVMAKLAVCYIKTRTNREESVKLLEKLVETKGVDPKLWYYLGKAYHLTNKLDDAIAAYENYKTFKLKKKDLED
;
A
#
# COMPACT_ATOMS: atom_id res chain seq x y z
N MET A 1 5.94 42.79 -4.03
CA MET A 1 6.31 42.18 -5.34
C MET A 1 7.47 41.17 -5.25
N LYS A 2 8.58 41.45 -4.53
CA LYS A 2 9.72 40.51 -4.40
C LYS A 2 9.41 39.16 -3.72
N HIS A 3 8.48 39.14 -2.76
CA HIS A 3 8.04 37.90 -2.10
C HIS A 3 7.15 37.01 -2.99
N LEU A 4 6.40 37.61 -3.93
CA LEU A 4 5.52 36.88 -4.84
C LEU A 4 6.33 36.12 -5.91
N THR A 5 7.43 36.70 -6.39
CA THR A 5 8.33 36.07 -7.35
C THR A 5 9.13 34.92 -6.73
N LEU A 6 9.51 35.01 -5.45
CA LEU A 6 10.23 33.93 -4.75
C LEU A 6 9.34 32.70 -4.51
N ALA A 7 8.06 32.91 -4.17
CA ALA A 7 7.09 31.83 -4.01
C ALA A 7 6.82 31.07 -5.32
N LEU A 8 6.77 31.77 -6.45
CA LEU A 8 6.60 31.19 -7.79
C LEU A 8 7.79 30.31 -8.23
N ILE A 9 9.02 30.66 -7.84
CA ILE A 9 10.21 29.85 -8.12
C ILE A 9 10.24 28.58 -7.27
N ILE A 10 9.81 28.66 -6.00
CA ILE A 10 9.74 27.48 -5.12
C ILE A 10 8.65 26.51 -5.62
N LEU A 11 7.49 27.03 -6.06
CA LEU A 11 6.41 26.23 -6.62
C LEU A 11 6.79 25.55 -7.95
N SER A 12 7.60 26.19 -8.81
CA SER A 12 8.05 25.57 -10.05
C SER A 12 9.13 24.51 -9.82
N GLN A 13 10.00 24.70 -8.82
CA GLN A 13 11.02 23.73 -8.44
C GLN A 13 10.42 22.44 -7.83
N THR A 14 9.38 22.57 -7.01
CA THR A 14 8.69 21.39 -6.47
C THR A 14 7.95 20.61 -7.57
N TYR A 15 7.37 21.30 -8.55
CA TYR A 15 6.74 20.68 -9.71
C TYR A 15 7.75 19.90 -10.58
N LEU A 16 8.89 20.52 -10.92
CA LEU A 16 9.96 19.87 -11.69
C LEU A 16 10.53 18.64 -10.98
N PHE A 17 10.71 18.73 -9.65
CA PHE A 17 11.18 17.59 -8.84
C PHE A 17 10.14 16.45 -8.76
N SER A 18 8.85 16.78 -8.62
CA SER A 18 7.77 15.78 -8.63
C SER A 18 7.72 15.02 -9.96
N GLN A 19 7.86 15.73 -11.08
CA GLN A 19 7.77 15.14 -12.42
C GLN A 19 8.97 14.24 -12.74
N ASP A 20 10.19 14.63 -12.34
CA ASP A 20 11.39 13.79 -12.51
C ASP A 20 11.32 12.52 -11.66
N LEU A 21 10.81 12.64 -10.43
CA LEU A 21 10.58 11.52 -9.53
C LEU A 21 9.58 10.52 -10.16
N ASP A 22 8.48 11.01 -10.69
CA ASP A 22 7.45 10.19 -11.34
C ASP A 22 8.01 9.46 -12.58
N ASN A 23 8.78 10.16 -13.43
CA ASN A 23 9.39 9.57 -14.62
C ASN A 23 10.35 8.41 -14.30
N LYS A 24 11.05 8.47 -13.17
CA LYS A 24 11.99 7.41 -12.76
C LYS A 24 11.31 6.26 -12.03
N LEU A 25 10.23 6.53 -11.29
CA LEU A 25 9.52 5.50 -10.52
C LEU A 25 8.51 4.74 -11.37
N MET A 26 7.87 5.38 -12.35
CA MET A 26 6.82 4.77 -13.15
C MET A 26 7.27 3.48 -13.86
N PRO A 27 8.42 3.40 -14.54
CA PRO A 27 8.86 2.16 -15.17
C PRO A 27 9.10 1.03 -14.17
N LYS A 28 9.60 1.35 -12.96
CA LYS A 28 9.81 0.36 -11.89
C LYS A 28 8.49 -0.13 -11.33
N PHE A 29 7.54 0.78 -11.11
CA PHE A 29 6.20 0.47 -10.67
C PHE A 29 5.49 -0.45 -11.68
N LEU A 30 5.50 -0.10 -12.97
CA LEU A 30 4.87 -0.92 -14.02
C LEU A 30 5.49 -2.33 -14.08
N LYS A 31 6.83 -2.43 -14.02
CA LYS A 31 7.50 -3.73 -13.97
C LYS A 31 7.15 -4.52 -12.71
N ALA A 32 6.94 -3.85 -11.58
CA ALA A 32 6.47 -4.50 -10.35
C ALA A 32 5.04 -5.03 -10.50
N GLU A 33 4.15 -4.26 -11.12
CA GLU A 33 2.79 -4.70 -11.46
C GLU A 33 2.83 -5.92 -12.40
N ASP A 34 3.64 -5.90 -13.45
CA ASP A 34 3.79 -7.05 -14.36
C ASP A 34 4.18 -8.33 -13.61
N TYR A 35 5.17 -8.25 -12.72
CA TYR A 35 5.53 -9.38 -11.87
C TYR A 35 4.42 -9.78 -10.90
N PHE A 36 3.70 -8.81 -10.32
CA PHE A 36 2.59 -9.06 -9.40
C PHE A 36 1.44 -9.80 -10.09
N GLU A 37 1.03 -9.35 -11.26
CA GLU A 37 -0.06 -9.94 -12.06
C GLU A 37 0.35 -11.33 -12.61
N ALA A 38 1.63 -11.52 -12.92
CA ALA A 38 2.19 -12.84 -13.25
C ALA A 38 2.32 -13.78 -12.02
N GLY A 39 1.98 -13.31 -10.81
CA GLY A 39 2.12 -14.07 -9.56
C GLY A 39 3.57 -14.23 -9.07
N ASN A 40 4.54 -13.58 -9.72
CA ASN A 40 5.94 -13.56 -9.31
C ASN A 40 6.18 -12.50 -8.23
N TYR A 41 5.58 -12.71 -7.06
CA TYR A 41 5.64 -11.77 -5.95
C TYR A 41 7.06 -11.53 -5.43
N LEU A 42 7.95 -12.53 -5.50
CA LEU A 42 9.34 -12.39 -5.09
C LEU A 42 10.10 -11.37 -5.95
N ALA A 43 9.87 -11.37 -7.27
CA ALA A 43 10.47 -10.39 -8.18
C ALA A 43 9.84 -9.00 -8.05
N ALA A 44 8.55 -8.92 -7.68
CA ALA A 44 7.86 -7.65 -7.49
C ALA A 44 8.31 -6.88 -6.23
N ILE A 45 8.63 -7.59 -5.13
CA ILE A 45 9.03 -7.00 -3.84
C ILE A 45 10.13 -5.93 -3.96
N PRO A 46 11.32 -6.20 -4.54
CA PRO A 46 12.39 -5.20 -4.57
C PRO A 46 11.98 -3.94 -5.33
N LEU A 47 11.22 -4.07 -6.42
CA LEU A 47 10.75 -2.93 -7.21
C LEU A 47 9.72 -2.10 -6.44
N TYR A 48 8.74 -2.73 -5.79
CA TYR A 48 7.79 -2.01 -4.93
C TYR A 48 8.48 -1.33 -3.75
N LYS A 49 9.50 -1.96 -3.13
CA LYS A 49 10.27 -1.32 -2.05
C LYS A 49 11.00 -0.07 -2.54
N GLU A 50 11.58 -0.11 -3.73
CA GLU A 50 12.22 1.08 -4.31
C GLU A 50 11.23 2.21 -4.56
N VAL A 51 10.03 1.89 -5.06
CA VAL A 51 8.96 2.88 -5.25
C VAL A 51 8.48 3.42 -3.90
N GLN A 52 8.25 2.55 -2.91
CA GLN A 52 7.83 2.93 -1.56
C GLN A 52 8.84 3.85 -0.88
N ASN A 53 10.15 3.57 -1.00
CA ASN A 53 11.19 4.39 -0.39
C ASN A 53 11.18 5.84 -0.91
N LYS A 54 10.66 6.07 -2.12
CA LYS A 54 10.56 7.39 -2.74
C LYS A 54 9.18 8.03 -2.59
N ALA A 55 8.14 7.21 -2.49
CA ALA A 55 6.77 7.63 -2.24
C ALA A 55 6.22 6.91 -1.00
N PRO A 56 6.70 7.25 0.22
CA PRO A 56 6.42 6.51 1.44
C PRO A 56 4.98 6.63 1.93
N GLU A 57 4.15 7.46 1.30
CA GLU A 57 2.72 7.61 1.60
C GLU A 57 1.83 7.02 0.49
N ASN A 58 2.41 6.39 -0.54
CA ASN A 58 1.64 5.73 -1.59
C ASN A 58 0.98 4.45 -1.06
N LYS A 59 -0.29 4.58 -0.68
CA LYS A 59 -1.10 3.48 -0.10
C LYS A 59 -1.28 2.30 -1.04
N PHE A 60 -1.33 2.56 -2.35
CA PHE A 60 -1.46 1.49 -3.35
C PHE A 60 -0.21 0.61 -3.36
N VAL A 61 0.98 1.22 -3.37
CA VAL A 61 2.26 0.50 -3.33
C VAL A 61 2.43 -0.23 -1.99
N MET A 62 2.05 0.39 -0.87
CA MET A 62 2.03 -0.29 0.43
C MET A 62 1.17 -1.55 0.42
N ALA A 63 -0.05 -1.46 -0.14
CA ALA A 63 -0.97 -2.58 -0.20
C ALA A 63 -0.41 -3.71 -1.08
N LYS A 64 0.08 -3.39 -2.29
CA LYS A 64 0.71 -4.38 -3.19
C LYS A 64 1.91 -5.07 -2.53
N LEU A 65 2.79 -4.29 -1.88
CA LEU A 65 3.96 -4.84 -1.18
C LEU A 65 3.56 -5.75 -0.01
N ALA A 66 2.57 -5.36 0.80
CA ALA A 66 2.06 -6.20 1.87
C ALA A 66 1.45 -7.51 1.34
N VAL A 67 0.70 -7.46 0.24
CA VAL A 67 0.19 -8.68 -0.40
C VAL A 67 1.34 -9.57 -0.89
N CYS A 68 2.39 -8.99 -1.49
CA CYS A 68 3.57 -9.76 -1.87
C CYS A 68 4.17 -10.49 -0.67
N TYR A 69 4.41 -9.79 0.44
CA TYR A 69 4.94 -10.37 1.67
C TYR A 69 4.09 -11.52 2.22
N ILE A 70 2.76 -11.39 2.19
CA ILE A 70 1.83 -12.47 2.58
C ILE A 70 1.97 -13.68 1.65
N LYS A 71 2.05 -13.44 0.33
CA LYS A 71 2.08 -14.50 -0.68
C LYS A 71 3.40 -15.27 -0.67
N THR A 72 4.51 -14.59 -0.41
CA THR A 72 5.85 -15.19 -0.30
C THR A 72 6.18 -15.69 1.10
N ARG A 73 5.37 -15.32 2.11
CA ARG A 73 5.62 -15.56 3.54
C ARG A 73 6.92 -14.94 4.04
N THR A 74 7.40 -13.87 3.39
CA THR A 74 8.59 -13.12 3.80
C THR A 74 8.18 -11.81 4.47
N ASN A 75 9.07 -11.22 5.28
CA ASN A 75 8.87 -9.89 5.89
C ASN A 75 7.50 -9.73 6.57
N ARG A 76 7.08 -10.76 7.31
CA ARG A 76 5.70 -10.90 7.82
C ARG A 76 5.33 -9.76 8.77
N GLU A 77 6.27 -9.36 9.62
CA GLU A 77 6.12 -8.27 10.58
C GLU A 77 6.02 -6.91 9.88
N GLU A 78 6.75 -6.73 8.77
CA GLU A 78 6.63 -5.52 7.95
C GLU A 78 5.29 -5.47 7.23
N SER A 79 4.80 -6.62 6.74
CA SER A 79 3.45 -6.71 6.18
C SER A 79 2.38 -6.28 7.17
N VAL A 80 2.51 -6.69 8.44
CA VAL A 80 1.59 -6.27 9.51
C VAL A 80 1.61 -4.74 9.66
N LYS A 81 2.79 -4.13 9.81
CA LYS A 81 2.92 -2.67 9.98
C LYS A 81 2.30 -1.88 8.83
N LEU A 82 2.54 -2.31 7.58
CA LEU A 82 1.97 -1.65 6.41
C LEU A 82 0.45 -1.74 6.41
N LEU A 83 -0.11 -2.89 6.76
CA LEU A 83 -1.55 -3.10 6.77
C LEU A 83 -2.25 -2.38 7.93
N GLU A 84 -1.63 -2.33 9.11
CA GLU A 84 -2.09 -1.52 10.25
C GLU A 84 -2.25 -0.05 9.84
N LYS A 85 -1.20 0.53 9.25
CA LYS A 85 -1.24 1.91 8.73
C LYS A 85 -2.35 2.11 7.68
N LEU A 86 -2.58 1.12 6.82
CA LEU A 86 -3.58 1.23 5.76
C LEU A 86 -5.03 1.19 6.30
N VAL A 87 -5.33 0.32 7.27
CA VAL A 87 -6.70 0.18 7.80
C VAL A 87 -7.17 1.36 8.64
N GLU A 88 -6.25 2.18 9.13
CA GLU A 88 -6.56 3.45 9.81
C GLU A 88 -7.07 4.54 8.85
N THR A 89 -6.95 4.33 7.53
CA THR A 89 -7.41 5.29 6.53
C THR A 89 -8.94 5.30 6.41
N LYS A 90 -9.56 6.49 6.44
CA LYS A 90 -10.99 6.64 6.14
C LYS A 90 -11.32 6.13 4.74
N GLY A 91 -12.35 5.30 4.62
CA GLY A 91 -12.75 4.72 3.34
C GLY A 91 -11.79 3.66 2.79
N VAL A 92 -10.99 3.02 3.68
CA VAL A 92 -10.11 1.92 3.29
C VAL A 92 -10.87 0.80 2.57
N ASP A 93 -10.25 0.19 1.56
CA ASP A 93 -10.77 -1.03 0.93
C ASP A 93 -10.96 -2.12 2.00
N PRO A 94 -12.19 -2.62 2.23
CA PRO A 94 -12.46 -3.67 3.20
C PRO A 94 -11.54 -4.89 3.06
N LYS A 95 -11.07 -5.23 1.85
CA LYS A 95 -10.13 -6.34 1.62
C LYS A 95 -8.83 -6.19 2.40
N LEU A 96 -8.42 -4.98 2.78
CA LEU A 96 -7.21 -4.76 3.56
C LEU A 96 -7.32 -5.33 4.98
N TRP A 97 -8.53 -5.37 5.57
CA TRP A 97 -8.78 -6.07 6.83
C TRP A 97 -8.57 -7.59 6.70
N TYR A 98 -8.98 -8.17 5.57
CA TYR A 98 -8.69 -9.58 5.29
C TYR A 98 -7.19 -9.85 5.17
N TYR A 99 -6.46 -9.01 4.44
CA TYR A 99 -5.01 -9.15 4.35
C TYR A 99 -4.31 -8.93 5.69
N LEU A 100 -4.79 -8.00 6.53
CA LEU A 100 -4.27 -7.78 7.87
C LEU A 100 -4.45 -9.04 8.73
N GLY A 101 -5.64 -9.66 8.70
CA GLY A 101 -5.88 -10.94 9.38
C GLY A 101 -4.93 -12.05 8.93
N LYS A 102 -4.60 -12.11 7.62
CA LYS A 102 -3.60 -13.06 7.11
C LYS A 102 -2.19 -12.76 7.62
N ALA A 103 -1.81 -11.49 7.67
CA ALA A 103 -0.50 -11.07 8.16
C ALA A 103 -0.35 -11.40 9.67
N TYR A 104 -1.37 -11.10 10.47
CA TYR A 104 -1.41 -11.48 11.89
C TYR A 104 -1.36 -13.00 12.09
N HIS A 105 -2.12 -13.77 11.31
CA HIS A 105 -2.05 -15.24 11.36
C HIS A 105 -0.63 -15.74 11.06
N LEU A 106 0.02 -15.23 10.00
CA LEU A 106 1.38 -15.62 9.62
C LEU A 106 2.46 -15.25 10.65
N THR A 107 2.16 -14.28 11.53
CA THR A 107 3.00 -13.84 12.66
C THR A 107 2.56 -14.42 14.00
N ASN A 108 1.64 -15.39 14.01
CA ASN A 108 1.11 -16.06 15.20
C ASN A 108 0.37 -15.13 16.19
N LYS A 109 -0.10 -13.97 15.72
CA LYS A 109 -0.96 -13.05 16.48
C LYS A 109 -2.42 -13.41 16.26
N LEU A 110 -2.86 -14.54 16.84
CA LEU A 110 -4.13 -15.15 16.48
C LEU A 110 -5.36 -14.32 16.90
N ASP A 111 -5.32 -13.69 18.06
CA ASP A 111 -6.42 -12.84 18.54
C ASP A 111 -6.61 -11.61 17.63
N ASP A 112 -5.50 -10.95 17.26
CA ASP A 112 -5.51 -9.83 16.30
C ASP A 112 -6.01 -10.28 14.92
N ALA A 113 -5.63 -11.49 14.50
CA ALA A 113 -6.10 -12.07 13.23
C ALA A 113 -7.62 -12.25 13.23
N ILE A 114 -8.19 -12.80 14.31
CA ILE A 114 -9.64 -12.97 14.47
C ILE A 114 -10.34 -11.62 14.41
N ALA A 115 -9.85 -10.62 15.16
CA ALA A 115 -10.43 -9.28 15.16
C ALA A 115 -10.41 -8.65 13.76
N ALA A 116 -9.31 -8.79 13.01
CA ALA A 116 -9.21 -8.27 11.64
C ALA A 116 -10.19 -8.97 10.68
N TYR A 117 -10.37 -10.30 10.79
CA TYR A 117 -11.33 -11.03 9.98
C TYR A 117 -12.79 -10.68 10.29
N GLU A 118 -13.14 -10.46 11.56
CA GLU A 118 -14.48 -10.02 11.94
C GLU A 118 -14.80 -8.60 11.43
N ASN A 119 -13.81 -7.69 11.45
CA ASN A 119 -13.95 -6.39 10.80
C ASN A 119 -14.24 -6.55 9.30
N TYR A 120 -13.47 -7.38 8.58
CA TYR A 120 -13.71 -7.66 7.16
C TYR A 120 -15.13 -8.21 6.88
N LYS A 121 -15.59 -9.16 7.71
CA LYS A 121 -16.94 -9.73 7.60
C LYS A 121 -18.02 -8.67 7.80
N THR A 122 -17.85 -7.79 8.78
CA THR A 122 -18.78 -6.69 9.06
C THR A 122 -18.95 -5.75 7.86
N PHE A 123 -17.84 -5.40 7.18
CA PHE A 123 -17.92 -4.60 5.95
C PHE A 123 -18.65 -5.31 4.80
N LYS A 124 -18.46 -6.63 4.66
CA LYS A 124 -19.17 -7.42 3.63
C LYS A 124 -20.67 -7.49 3.88
N LEU A 125 -21.10 -7.65 5.13
CA LEU A 125 -22.52 -7.71 5.49
C LEU A 125 -23.20 -6.37 5.22
N LYS A 126 -22.60 -5.25 5.65
CA LYS A 126 -23.11 -3.89 5.36
C LYS A 126 -23.29 -3.62 3.86
N LYS A 127 -22.39 -4.14 3.01
CA LYS A 127 -22.51 -3.97 1.56
C LYS A 127 -23.69 -4.75 1.01
N LYS A 128 -23.92 -5.97 1.51
CA LYS A 128 -25.04 -6.81 1.08
C LYS A 128 -26.39 -6.16 1.44
N ASP A 129 -26.52 -5.64 2.64
CA ASP A 129 -27.76 -4.99 3.11
C ASP A 129 -28.12 -3.69 2.36
N LEU A 130 -27.21 -3.15 1.53
CA LEU A 130 -27.44 -1.96 0.70
C LEU A 130 -27.76 -2.30 -0.77
N GLU A 131 -27.58 -3.56 -1.17
CA GLU A 131 -27.84 -4.05 -2.53
C GLU A 131 -29.20 -4.78 -2.64
N ASP A 132 -29.87 -5.03 -1.51
CA ASP A 132 -31.24 -5.57 -1.38
C ASP A 132 -32.27 -4.43 -1.19
#